data_AF-A0A4R1RZX8-F1
#
_entry.id   AF-A0A4R1RZX8-F1
#
_cell.length_a   1.000
_cell.length_b   1.000
_cell.length_c   1.000
_cell.angle_alpha   90.00
_cell.angle_beta   90.00
_cell.angle_gamma   90.00
#
_symmetry.space_group_name_H-M   'P 1'
#
loop_
_entity.id
_entity.type
_entity.pdbx_description
1 polymer ?
#
loop_
_entity_poly.entity_id
_entity_poly.type
_entity_poly.pdbx_seq_one_letter_code
_entity_poly.pdbx_strand_id
1 'polypeptide(L)' 'MTQQMPFEVLSSHSGQALIYTESPKLMSYLDKRDTHIFSDYYQDNQLIARSYRIHKSYLPHLKNRFQS' A
#
# COMPACT_ATOMS: atom_id res chain seq x y z
N MET A 1 12.40 8.74 -16.84
CA MET A 1 12.87 8.60 -15.44
C MET A 1 11.73 7.97 -14.66
N THR A 2 11.80 6.67 -14.39
CA THR A 2 10.78 5.93 -13.64
C THR A 2 10.89 6.32 -12.16
N GLN A 3 9.94 7.12 -11.67
CA GLN A 3 9.78 7.34 -10.25
C GLN A 3 9.19 6.07 -9.64
N GLN A 4 10.07 5.20 -9.13
CA GLN A 4 9.66 4.09 -8.29
C GLN A 4 8.96 4.67 -7.05
N MET A 5 7.66 4.48 -6.92
CA MET A 5 6.98 4.75 -5.65
C MET A 5 7.30 3.60 -4.70
N PRO A 6 7.95 3.86 -3.54
CA PRO A 6 8.35 2.82 -2.62
C PRO A 6 7.11 2.27 -1.90
N PHE A 7 6.64 1.11 -2.33
CA PHE A 7 5.79 0.28 -1.50
C PHE A 7 6.37 -1.13 -1.47
N GLU A 8 6.28 -1.76 -0.32
CA GLU A 8 6.78 -3.10 -0.09
C GLU A 8 5.60 -4.05 0.15
N VAL A 9 5.63 -5.22 -0.49
CA VAL A 9 4.65 -6.29 -0.23
C VAL A 9 5.26 -7.22 0.81
N LEU A 10 4.89 -7.03 2.08
CA LEU A 10 5.48 -7.76 3.21
C LEU A 10 5.07 -9.23 3.22
N SER A 11 3.85 -9.53 2.79
CA SER A 11 3.39 -10.91 2.63
C SER A 11 2.30 -11.00 1.57
N SER A 12 2.16 -12.17 0.96
CA SER A 12 0.99 -12.49 0.15
C SER A 12 0.59 -13.95 0.37
N HIS A 13 -0.61 -14.19 0.87
CA HIS A 13 -1.14 -15.53 1.11
C HIS A 13 -2.66 -15.51 1.00
N SER A 14 -3.26 -16.60 0.47
CA SER A 14 -4.71 -16.86 0.48
C SER A 14 -5.62 -15.64 0.29
N GLY A 15 -5.62 -15.10 -0.94
CA GLY A 15 -6.48 -13.98 -1.33
C GLY A 15 -6.11 -12.64 -0.69
N GLN A 16 -4.92 -12.51 -0.10
CA GLN A 16 -4.49 -11.32 0.59
C GLN A 16 -3.03 -10.99 0.29
N ALA A 17 -2.70 -9.71 0.36
CA ALA A 17 -1.38 -9.16 0.33
C ALA A 17 -1.32 -7.99 1.29
N LEU A 18 -0.23 -7.92 2.05
CA LEU A 18 0.07 -6.82 2.95
C LEU A 18 0.96 -5.82 2.23
N ILE A 19 0.47 -4.60 2.03
CA ILE A 19 1.25 -3.51 1.45
C ILE A 19 1.64 -2.55 2.57
N TYR A 20 2.94 -2.30 2.70
CA TYR A 20 3.48 -1.16 3.42
C TYR A 20 3.81 -0.06 2.42
N THR A 21 3.38 1.18 2.70
CA THR A 21 3.66 2.34 1.85
C THR A 21 3.80 3.59 2.70
N GLU A 22 4.72 4.46 2.31
CA GLU A 22 4.87 5.82 2.86
C GLU A 22 4.26 6.89 1.92
N SER A 23 3.87 6.50 0.70
CA SER A 23 3.27 7.40 -0.30
C SER A 23 1.86 7.85 0.12
N PRO A 24 1.62 9.16 0.37
CA PRO A 24 0.30 9.67 0.74
C PRO A 24 -0.73 9.50 -0.38
N LYS A 25 -0.29 9.53 -1.65
CA LYS A 25 -1.16 9.32 -2.83
C LYS A 25 -1.66 7.88 -2.88
N LEU A 26 -0.78 6.91 -2.63
CA LEU A 26 -1.16 5.49 -2.59
C LEU A 26 -2.06 5.21 -1.37
N MET A 27 -1.74 5.77 -0.20
CA MET A 27 -2.58 5.66 1.00
C MET A 27 -4.00 6.16 0.73
N SER A 28 -4.15 7.39 0.24
CA SER A 28 -5.47 7.97 -0.07
C SER A 28 -6.24 7.17 -1.11
N TYR A 29 -5.54 6.53 -2.06
CA TYR A 29 -6.16 5.65 -3.04
C TYR A 29 -6.70 4.36 -2.43
N LEU A 30 -5.91 3.72 -1.55
CA LEU A 30 -6.27 2.48 -0.88
C LEU A 30 -7.40 2.71 0.14
N ASP A 31 -7.34 3.79 0.92
CA ASP A 31 -8.38 4.18 1.88
C ASP A 31 -9.77 4.32 1.23
N LYS A 32 -9.83 4.70 -0.06
CA LYS A 32 -11.08 4.83 -0.84
C LYS A 32 -11.61 3.52 -1.42
N ARG A 33 -10.83 2.43 -1.37
CA ARG A 33 -11.08 1.16 -2.09
C ARG A 33 -11.52 0.03 -1.18
N ASP A 34 -12.11 0.36 -0.03
CA ASP A 34 -12.54 -0.61 1.00
C ASP A 34 -11.42 -1.57 1.43
N THR A 35 -10.16 -1.12 1.33
CA THR A 35 -9.03 -1.91 1.80
C THR A 35 -8.97 -1.83 3.31
N HIS A 36 -8.82 -2.96 3.98
CA HIS A 36 -8.76 -2.98 5.43
C HIS A 36 -7.36 -2.55 5.90
N ILE A 37 -7.33 -1.54 6.77
CA ILE A 37 -6.09 -1.08 7.41
C ILE A 37 -5.77 -2.03 8.56
N PHE A 38 -4.54 -2.56 8.57
CA PHE A 38 -4.08 -3.49 9.61
C PHE A 38 -3.20 -2.80 10.66
N SER A 39 -2.37 -1.84 10.26
CA SER A 39 -1.44 -1.16 11.15
C SER A 39 -1.03 0.21 10.59
N ASP A 40 -0.87 1.18 11.48
CA ASP A 40 -0.38 2.52 11.20
C ASP A 40 0.95 2.73 11.92
N TYR A 41 1.91 3.34 11.21
CA TYR A 41 3.23 3.63 11.74
C TYR A 41 3.39 5.15 11.84
N TYR A 42 3.61 5.61 13.06
CA TYR A 42 3.78 7.02 13.37
C TYR A 42 5.21 7.30 13.84
N GLN A 43 5.75 8.43 13.40
CA GLN A 43 6.99 9.00 13.90
C GLN A 43 6.73 10.48 14.19
N ASP A 44 7.11 10.98 15.36
CA ASP A 44 6.90 12.37 15.76
C ASP A 44 5.43 12.85 15.60
N ASN A 45 4.47 11.99 15.96
CA ASN A 45 3.02 12.16 15.76
C ASN A 45 2.57 12.32 14.29
N GLN A 46 3.45 12.08 13.33
CA GLN A 46 3.15 12.08 11.91
C GLN A 46 3.00 10.64 11.40
N LEU A 47 1.94 10.36 10.65
CA LEU A 47 1.77 9.07 9.96
C LEU A 47 2.85 8.98 8.86
N ILE A 48 3.82 8.09 9.04
CA ILE A 48 4.89 7.86 8.07
C ILE A 48 4.58 6.68 7.15
N ALA A 49 3.83 5.69 7.64
CA ALA A 49 3.45 4.53 6.84
C ALA A 49 2.17 3.85 7.32
N ARG A 50 1.57 3.06 6.45
CA ARG A 50 0.35 2.31 6.73
C ARG A 50 0.37 0.95 6.04
N SER A 51 -0.11 -0.08 6.74
CA SER A 51 -0.25 -1.44 6.26
C SER A 51 -1.69 -1.75 5.85
N TYR A 52 -1.86 -2.26 4.63
CA TYR A 52 -3.16 -2.60 4.04
C TYR A 52 -3.30 -4.07 3.74
N ARG A 53 -4.47 -4.66 3.99
CA ARG A 53 -4.88 -5.97 3.48
C ARG A 53 -5.64 -5.79 2.17
N ILE A 54 -5.02 -6.21 1.07
CA ILE A 54 -5.61 -6.15 -0.27
C ILE A 54 -5.59 -7.51 -0.96
N HIS A 55 -6.47 -7.76 -1.93
CA HIS A 55 -6.43 -9.04 -2.64
C HIS A 55 -5.20 -9.14 -3.57
N LYS A 56 -4.55 -10.30 -3.63
CA LYS A 56 -3.33 -10.51 -4.45
C LYS A 56 -3.53 -10.17 -5.93
N SER A 57 -4.72 -10.46 -6.47
CA SER A 57 -5.07 -10.11 -7.87
C SER A 57 -5.07 -8.61 -8.15
N TYR A 58 -5.10 -7.77 -7.11
CA TYR A 58 -5.07 -6.31 -7.23
C TYR A 58 -3.64 -5.73 -7.29
N LEU A 59 -2.63 -6.51 -6.90
CA LEU A 59 -1.21 -6.08 -6.93
C LEU A 59 -0.74 -5.64 -8.32
N PRO A 60 -1.04 -6.35 -9.43
CA PRO A 60 -0.64 -5.89 -10.76
C PRO A 60 -1.26 -4.55 -11.14
N HIS A 61 -2.52 -4.31 -10.78
CA HIS A 61 -3.19 -3.02 -11.03
C HIS A 61 -2.54 -1.88 -10.26
N LEU A 62 -2.14 -2.11 -9.01
CA LEU A 62 -1.41 -1.12 -8.22
C LEU A 62 -0.02 -0.83 -8.80
N LYS A 63 0.72 -1.87 -9.20
CA LYS A 63 2.02 -1.70 -9.87
C LYS A 63 1.89 -0.86 -11.13
N ASN A 64 0.95 -1.17 -12.01
CA ASN A 64 0.75 -0.41 -13.25
C ASN A 64 0.40 1.06 -12.99
N ARG A 65 -0.40 1.33 -11.94
CA ARG A 65 -0.87 2.69 -11.62
C ARG A 65 0.17 3.57 -10.93
N PHE A 66 1.06 2.97 -10.13
CA PHE A 66 1.96 3.71 -9.24
C PHE A 66 3.46 3.43 -9.46
N GLN A 67 3.85 2.53 -10.35
CA GLN A 67 5.25 2.23 -10.69
C GLN A 67 5.62 2.46 -12.17
N SER A 68 4.73 3.05 -12.97
CA SER A 68 5.02 3.49 -14.35
C SER A 68 5.77 4.83 -14.37
#